data_AF-A0A7C1UJK5-F1
#
_entry.id   AF-A0A7C1UJK5-F1
#
_cell.length_a   1.000
_cell.length_b   1.000
_cell.length_c   1.000
_cell.angle_alpha   90.00
_cell.angle_beta   90.00
_cell.angle_gamma   90.00
#
_symmetry.space_group_name_H-M   'P 1'
#
loop_
_entity.id
_entity.type
_entity.pdbx_description
1 polymer ?
#
loop_
_entity_poly.entity_id
_entity_poly.type
_entity_poly.pdbx_seq_one_letter_code
_entity_poly.pdbx_strand_id
1 'polypeptide(L)'
;MKPPRDSQRRRTRPSPATAQGSEAGPSKVDVLVLELTEFARASSPLDLDRSKMPTLRAIAMVVTGSDSVTGVHSLVETASELLDEKPARALGLLFSDTEERWRDNLTTRKTAVARELGISYAKLRKGNARTGRPSPYDALLGQLAEAILESGETRLDHSGDTETGGSSSTRKLWVPAAAVVTALVIGGIFLIASRGGGARTESSAPTSSVVPEPEPVAAVTSTTAEIIESVDDGGDMAERALETFFPIPGCDIPLAGALDPANADTELTAMVRTAYEEHGGLAATGCPAHSFQKWGRLWYQEFEGPPGGSPVVLTVEPGTGSVVWMDRALFSTYQYAAYEKPQELAGMPVSATVESGYPVLYLSGGGVVVAQYPNGPGYWIPRQARDVWEQHGGIAGDLGVPMANVSFIDGRLHQDYAGGYLQLREDGQVQATLVDPDEAMAERSLLPRTTDGILRAYDGTAWWIDSQGRRSWIPDGDVWSCLGGDGAVISPEVPGYVLGTFPLLGTAECG
;
A
#
# COMPACT_ATOMS: atom_id res chain seq x y z
N MET A 1 -10.25 75.00 31.69
CA MET A 1 -9.55 73.72 31.95
C MET A 1 -10.56 72.59 31.81
N LYS A 2 -10.38 71.72 30.80
CA LYS A 2 -11.23 70.56 30.48
C LYS A 2 -10.40 69.29 30.74
N PRO A 3 -10.93 68.24 31.39
CA PRO A 3 -10.24 66.96 31.51
C PRO A 3 -10.44 66.08 30.26
N PRO A 4 -9.59 65.04 30.07
CA PRO A 4 -9.19 64.58 28.74
C PRO A 4 -10.02 63.43 28.17
N ARG A 5 -9.83 63.24 26.86
CA ARG A 5 -10.52 62.35 25.93
C ARG A 5 -10.21 60.87 26.17
N ASP A 6 -11.28 60.06 26.13
CA ASP A 6 -11.22 58.60 25.98
C ASP A 6 -10.69 58.18 24.61
N SER A 7 -9.84 57.16 24.64
CA SER A 7 -9.15 56.55 23.52
C SER A 7 -10.08 55.61 22.71
N GLN A 8 -10.04 55.77 21.39
CA GLN A 8 -10.77 54.99 20.42
C GLN A 8 -10.30 53.52 20.39
N ARG A 9 -11.20 52.58 20.69
CA ARG A 9 -11.05 51.17 20.31
C ARG A 9 -11.35 51.02 18.81
N ARG A 10 -10.30 50.81 18.01
CA ARG A 10 -10.40 50.31 16.63
C ARG A 10 -11.00 48.89 16.65
N ARG A 11 -12.15 48.71 16.00
CA ARG A 11 -12.69 47.40 15.63
C ARG A 11 -11.93 46.87 14.43
N THR A 12 -11.16 45.80 14.60
CA THR A 12 -10.64 44.97 13.50
C THR A 12 -11.78 44.11 12.94
N ARG A 13 -11.96 44.16 11.61
CA ARG A 13 -12.82 43.22 10.87
C ARG A 13 -12.14 41.84 10.85
N PRO A 14 -12.85 40.73 11.08
CA PRO A 14 -12.30 39.41 10.80
C PRO A 14 -12.32 39.16 9.29
N SER A 15 -11.20 38.63 8.76
CA SER A 15 -11.09 38.08 7.40
C SER A 15 -12.00 36.85 7.24
N PRO A 16 -12.49 36.57 6.02
CA PRO A 16 -13.24 35.36 5.74
C PRO A 16 -12.29 34.16 5.74
N ALA A 17 -12.59 33.17 6.57
CA ALA A 17 -11.94 31.87 6.53
C ALA A 17 -12.38 31.12 5.27
N THR A 18 -11.43 30.79 4.42
CA THR A 18 -11.59 29.86 3.29
C THR A 18 -11.76 28.46 3.86
N ALA A 19 -12.97 27.91 3.80
CA ALA A 19 -13.19 26.49 4.08
C ALA A 19 -12.69 25.68 2.87
N GLN A 20 -11.47 25.16 2.94
CA GLN A 20 -11.04 24.04 2.10
C GLN A 20 -11.48 22.75 2.78
N GLY A 21 -12.66 22.27 2.39
CA GLY A 21 -13.04 20.88 2.64
C GLY A 21 -12.21 19.99 1.73
N SER A 22 -11.44 19.08 2.32
CA SER A 22 -10.79 17.98 1.62
C SER A 22 -11.86 17.00 1.15
N GLU A 23 -12.27 17.10 -0.11
CA GLU A 23 -13.05 16.04 -0.77
C GLU A 23 -12.14 14.82 -0.91
N ALA A 24 -12.52 13.71 -0.28
CA ALA A 24 -11.90 12.42 -0.55
C ALA A 24 -12.08 12.10 -2.03
N GLY A 25 -10.99 11.77 -2.72
CA GLY A 25 -11.04 11.35 -4.11
C GLY A 25 -11.89 10.09 -4.30
N PRO A 26 -12.48 9.88 -5.49
CA PRO A 26 -13.31 8.72 -5.79
C PRO A 26 -12.53 7.41 -5.60
N SER A 27 -13.19 6.38 -5.05
CA SER A 27 -12.61 5.04 -4.93
C SER A 27 -12.35 4.41 -6.31
N LYS A 28 -11.58 3.31 -6.39
CA LYS A 28 -11.38 2.54 -7.64
C LYS A 28 -12.70 2.13 -8.30
N VAL A 29 -13.69 1.77 -7.47
CA VAL A 29 -15.05 1.45 -7.90
C VAL A 29 -15.72 2.70 -8.49
N ASP A 30 -15.56 3.86 -7.86
CA ASP A 30 -16.13 5.11 -8.36
C ASP A 30 -15.49 5.54 -9.68
N VAL A 31 -14.18 5.37 -9.86
CA VAL A 31 -13.48 5.70 -11.13
C VAL A 31 -13.90 4.76 -12.25
N LEU A 32 -13.94 3.45 -12.02
CA LEU A 32 -14.38 2.47 -13.03
C LEU A 32 -15.87 2.65 -13.35
N VAL A 33 -16.71 2.91 -12.35
CA VAL A 33 -18.13 3.22 -12.54
C VAL A 33 -18.29 4.55 -13.24
N LEU A 34 -17.48 5.57 -12.97
CA LEU A 34 -17.49 6.85 -13.70
C LEU A 34 -17.09 6.64 -15.16
N GLU A 35 -16.02 5.90 -15.46
CA GLU A 35 -15.60 5.63 -16.83
C GLU A 35 -16.63 4.79 -17.60
N LEU A 36 -17.23 3.78 -16.98
CA LEU A 36 -18.31 2.98 -17.58
C LEU A 36 -19.61 3.79 -17.72
N THR A 37 -19.90 4.70 -16.79
CA THR A 37 -21.07 5.59 -16.85
C THR A 37 -20.88 6.69 -17.90
N GLU A 38 -19.67 7.23 -18.04
CA GLU A 38 -19.32 8.18 -19.10
C GLU A 38 -19.30 7.50 -20.47
N PHE A 39 -18.83 6.26 -20.56
CA PHE A 39 -18.93 5.42 -21.75
C PHE A 39 -20.39 5.16 -22.15
N ALA A 40 -21.25 4.78 -21.20
CA ALA A 40 -22.69 4.60 -21.43
C ALA A 40 -23.40 5.91 -21.83
N ARG A 41 -22.95 7.05 -21.29
CA ARG A 41 -23.48 8.39 -21.67
C ARG A 41 -22.98 8.86 -23.04
N ALA A 42 -21.75 8.53 -23.41
CA ALA A 42 -21.14 8.94 -24.68
C ALA A 42 -21.60 8.07 -25.87
N SER A 43 -22.03 6.84 -25.61
CA SER A 43 -22.42 5.85 -26.62
C SER A 43 -23.92 5.90 -26.94
N SER A 44 -24.43 7.04 -27.43
CA SER A 44 -25.73 7.10 -28.12
C SER A 44 -25.57 6.49 -29.53
N PRO A 45 -25.68 5.15 -29.66
CA PRO A 45 -26.95 4.58 -30.08
C PRO A 45 -27.29 3.23 -29.43
N LEU A 46 -26.64 2.83 -28.35
CA LEU A 46 -27.06 1.64 -27.59
C LEU A 46 -28.14 2.05 -26.61
N ASP A 47 -29.37 1.64 -26.89
CA ASP A 47 -30.55 1.83 -26.04
C ASP A 47 -30.43 0.91 -24.81
N LEU A 48 -29.43 1.17 -23.96
CA LEU A 48 -29.25 0.49 -22.68
C LEU A 48 -30.33 1.01 -21.74
N ASP A 49 -31.42 0.24 -21.65
CA ASP A 49 -32.50 0.45 -20.70
C ASP A 49 -31.93 0.66 -19.28
N ARG A 50 -32.43 1.68 -18.58
CA ARG A 50 -32.09 1.98 -17.18
C ARG A 50 -32.29 0.77 -16.27
N SER A 51 -33.14 -0.19 -16.66
CA SER A 51 -33.33 -1.46 -15.97
C SER A 51 -32.07 -2.33 -15.89
N LYS A 52 -31.08 -2.15 -16.78
CA LYS A 52 -29.83 -2.96 -16.83
C LYS A 52 -28.65 -2.39 -16.03
N MET A 53 -28.78 -1.16 -15.51
CA MET A 53 -27.74 -0.51 -14.68
C MET A 53 -27.40 -1.22 -13.35
N PRO A 54 -28.36 -1.86 -12.65
CA PRO A 54 -28.06 -2.66 -11.46
C PRO A 54 -27.19 -3.88 -11.80
N THR A 55 -27.40 -4.51 -12.95
CA THR A 55 -26.63 -5.67 -13.43
C THR A 55 -25.19 -5.29 -13.75
N LEU A 56 -24.99 -4.16 -14.44
CA LEU A 56 -23.64 -3.62 -14.71
C LEU A 56 -22.89 -3.26 -13.42
N ARG A 57 -23.58 -2.72 -12.41
CA ARG A 57 -23.00 -2.49 -11.08
C ARG A 57 -22.63 -3.78 -10.36
N ALA A 58 -23.48 -4.81 -10.45
CA ALA A 58 -23.21 -6.12 -9.85
C ALA A 58 -22.00 -6.81 -10.52
N ILE A 59 -21.89 -6.75 -11.85
CA ILE A 59 -20.74 -7.28 -12.59
C ILE A 59 -19.46 -6.51 -12.22
N ALA A 60 -19.51 -5.18 -12.17
CA ALA A 60 -18.37 -4.38 -11.74
C ALA A 60 -17.94 -4.74 -10.31
N MET A 61 -18.88 -4.93 -9.37
CA MET A 61 -18.60 -5.38 -8.01
C MET A 61 -17.98 -6.79 -7.94
N VAL A 62 -18.43 -7.72 -8.78
CA VAL A 62 -17.87 -9.08 -8.85
C VAL A 62 -16.44 -9.06 -9.41
N VAL A 63 -16.17 -8.24 -10.41
CA VAL A 63 -14.83 -8.09 -11.01
C VAL A 63 -13.88 -7.34 -10.09
N THR A 64 -14.36 -6.36 -9.31
CA THR A 64 -13.52 -5.60 -8.37
C THR A 64 -13.44 -6.21 -6.97
N GLY A 65 -14.29 -7.18 -6.65
CA GLY A 65 -14.35 -7.87 -5.36
C GLY A 65 -13.74 -9.28 -5.38
N SER A 66 -13.21 -9.75 -6.51
CA SER A 66 -12.49 -11.01 -6.59
C SER A 66 -10.98 -10.77 -6.44
N ASP A 67 -10.45 -11.01 -5.25
CA ASP A 67 -8.99 -10.99 -4.96
C ASP A 67 -8.25 -12.22 -5.53
N SER A 68 -8.60 -12.68 -6.75
CA SER A 68 -7.86 -13.82 -7.34
C SER A 68 -7.81 -13.80 -8.86
N VAL A 69 -6.67 -14.25 -9.37
CA VAL A 69 -6.37 -14.69 -10.75
C VAL A 69 -7.54 -15.48 -11.38
N THR A 70 -8.32 -16.18 -10.56
CA THR A 70 -9.53 -16.93 -10.94
C THR A 70 -10.63 -16.07 -11.58
N GLY A 71 -10.85 -14.84 -11.10
CA GLY A 71 -11.89 -13.95 -11.64
C GLY A 71 -11.55 -13.44 -13.05
N VAL A 72 -10.28 -13.09 -13.26
CA VAL A 72 -9.75 -12.69 -14.58
C VAL A 72 -9.74 -13.87 -15.55
N HIS A 73 -9.35 -15.06 -15.09
CA HIS A 73 -9.37 -16.28 -15.92
C HIS A 73 -10.78 -16.64 -16.36
N SER A 74 -11.77 -16.58 -15.47
CA SER A 74 -13.18 -16.82 -15.78
C SER A 74 -13.74 -15.79 -16.77
N LEU A 75 -13.33 -14.53 -16.67
CA LEU A 75 -13.71 -13.47 -17.60
C LEU A 75 -13.13 -13.71 -19.02
N VAL A 76 -11.87 -14.12 -19.12
CA VAL A 76 -11.20 -14.44 -20.39
C VAL A 76 -11.79 -15.68 -21.04
N GLU A 77 -12.11 -16.70 -20.24
CA GLU A 77 -12.77 -17.93 -20.71
C GLU A 77 -14.18 -17.62 -21.25
N THR A 78 -14.98 -16.86 -20.48
CA THR A 78 -16.31 -16.41 -20.91
C THR A 78 -16.24 -15.54 -22.17
N ALA A 79 -15.27 -14.63 -22.26
CA ALA A 79 -15.06 -13.82 -23.45
C ALA A 79 -14.64 -14.65 -24.68
N SER A 80 -13.91 -15.75 -24.47
CA SER A 80 -13.48 -16.65 -25.54
C SER A 80 -14.61 -17.53 -26.08
N GLU A 81 -15.63 -17.79 -25.27
CA GLU A 81 -16.85 -18.50 -25.70
C GLU A 81 -17.81 -17.58 -26.45
N LEU A 82 -17.85 -16.29 -26.11
CA LEU A 82 -18.87 -15.35 -26.59
C LEU A 82 -18.43 -14.45 -27.74
N LEU A 83 -17.12 -14.25 -27.93
CA LEU A 83 -16.58 -13.36 -28.95
C LEU A 83 -15.91 -14.12 -30.09
N ASP A 84 -15.85 -13.48 -31.26
CA ASP A 84 -15.01 -13.95 -32.35
C ASP A 84 -13.55 -14.12 -31.89
N GLU A 85 -12.83 -15.04 -32.54
CA GLU A 85 -11.49 -15.49 -32.15
C GLU A 85 -10.47 -14.35 -31.95
N LYS A 86 -10.56 -13.27 -32.74
CA LYS A 86 -9.64 -12.13 -32.65
C LYS A 86 -9.92 -11.21 -31.44
N PRO A 87 -11.15 -10.72 -31.21
CA PRO A 87 -11.53 -10.03 -29.97
C PRO A 87 -11.20 -10.83 -28.70
N ALA A 88 -11.48 -12.14 -28.69
CA ALA A 88 -11.18 -13.02 -27.57
C ALA A 88 -9.68 -13.06 -27.25
N ARG A 89 -8.83 -13.28 -28.28
CA ARG A 89 -7.37 -13.26 -28.14
C ARG A 89 -6.84 -11.89 -27.73
N ALA A 90 -7.41 -10.81 -28.25
CA ALA A 90 -7.05 -9.45 -27.87
C ALA A 90 -7.34 -9.16 -26.39
N LEU A 91 -8.48 -9.64 -25.87
CA LEU A 91 -8.79 -9.55 -24.44
C LEU A 91 -7.87 -10.44 -23.60
N GLY A 92 -7.58 -11.66 -24.07
CA GLY A 92 -6.57 -12.52 -23.45
C GLY A 92 -5.23 -11.79 -23.28
N LEU A 93 -4.70 -11.16 -24.34
CA LEU A 93 -3.45 -10.38 -24.30
C LEU A 93 -3.50 -9.15 -23.38
N LEU A 94 -4.69 -8.60 -23.14
CA LEU A 94 -4.87 -7.47 -22.23
C LEU A 94 -4.80 -7.91 -20.76
N PHE A 95 -5.23 -9.15 -20.48
CA PHE A 95 -5.46 -9.67 -19.13
C PHE A 95 -4.59 -10.88 -18.73
N SER A 96 -3.68 -11.37 -19.58
CA SER A 96 -2.96 -12.65 -19.42
C SER A 96 -1.81 -12.68 -18.39
N ASP A 97 -1.78 -11.84 -17.36
CA ASP A 97 -0.65 -11.77 -16.41
C ASP A 97 -1.13 -11.56 -14.98
N THR A 98 -0.39 -12.13 -14.03
CA THR A 98 -0.58 -11.96 -12.58
C THR A 98 -0.24 -10.53 -12.12
N GLU A 99 -0.74 -10.17 -10.93
CA GLU A 99 -0.90 -8.79 -10.42
C GLU A 99 0.34 -7.87 -10.51
N GLU A 100 1.56 -8.39 -10.34
CA GLU A 100 2.78 -7.57 -10.25
C GLU A 100 3.18 -6.86 -11.54
N ARG A 101 2.77 -7.35 -12.72
CA ARG A 101 3.14 -6.75 -14.02
C ARG A 101 2.09 -5.84 -14.64
N TRP A 102 0.96 -5.62 -13.96
CA TRP A 102 -0.19 -4.97 -14.57
C TRP A 102 0.07 -3.51 -14.98
N ARG A 103 0.91 -2.77 -14.24
CA ARG A 103 1.20 -1.34 -14.54
C ARG A 103 2.34 -1.13 -15.53
N ASP A 104 3.42 -1.90 -15.45
CA ASP A 104 4.68 -1.56 -16.13
C ASP A 104 4.67 -1.83 -17.65
N ASN A 105 3.61 -2.44 -18.19
CA ASN A 105 3.60 -2.84 -19.60
C ASN A 105 2.32 -2.53 -20.38
N LEU A 106 1.49 -1.59 -19.88
CA LEU A 106 0.23 -1.24 -20.55
C LEU A 106 0.42 -0.82 -22.02
N THR A 107 1.51 -0.11 -22.34
CA THR A 107 1.83 0.30 -23.72
C THR A 107 2.18 -0.91 -24.61
N THR A 108 2.96 -1.85 -24.10
CA THR A 108 3.34 -3.08 -24.83
C THR A 108 2.13 -3.97 -25.07
N ARG A 109 1.24 -4.11 -24.07
CA ARG A 109 0.00 -4.87 -24.19
C ARG A 109 -0.97 -4.23 -25.19
N LYS A 110 -1.20 -2.92 -25.10
CA LYS A 110 -2.01 -2.22 -26.10
C LYS A 110 -1.41 -2.31 -27.51
N THR A 111 -0.09 -2.42 -27.64
CA THR A 111 0.58 -2.67 -28.93
C THR A 111 0.34 -4.11 -29.42
N ALA A 112 0.35 -5.11 -28.54
CA ALA A 112 0.00 -6.48 -28.87
C ALA A 112 -1.49 -6.61 -29.27
N VAL A 113 -2.39 -5.96 -28.53
CA VAL A 113 -3.83 -5.85 -28.86
C VAL A 113 -4.03 -5.20 -30.22
N ALA A 114 -3.36 -4.07 -30.49
CA ALA A 114 -3.42 -3.42 -31.79
C ALA A 114 -2.98 -4.36 -32.92
N ARG A 115 -1.90 -5.13 -32.71
CA ARG A 115 -1.38 -6.12 -33.65
C ARG A 115 -2.38 -7.25 -33.91
N GLU A 116 -2.98 -7.82 -32.86
CA GLU A 116 -3.96 -8.90 -32.98
C GLU A 116 -5.23 -8.44 -33.73
N LEU A 117 -5.67 -7.21 -33.46
CA LEU A 117 -6.80 -6.58 -34.15
C LEU A 117 -6.43 -6.10 -35.57
N GLY A 118 -5.17 -6.22 -36.01
CA GLY A 118 -4.72 -5.78 -37.34
C GLY A 118 -4.80 -4.27 -37.55
N ILE A 119 -4.67 -3.46 -36.49
CA ILE A 119 -4.73 -2.00 -36.53
C ILE A 119 -3.45 -1.38 -35.95
N SER A 120 -3.16 -0.12 -36.29
CA SER A 120 -2.04 0.59 -35.66
C SER A 120 -2.39 1.00 -34.23
N TYR A 121 -1.39 1.06 -33.35
CA TYR A 121 -1.58 1.54 -31.97
C TYR A 121 -2.20 2.96 -31.91
N ALA A 122 -1.82 3.84 -32.85
CA ALA A 122 -2.42 5.17 -32.97
C ALA A 122 -3.93 5.11 -33.30
N LYS A 123 -4.36 4.12 -34.09
CA LYS A 123 -5.77 3.88 -34.43
C LYS A 123 -6.53 3.20 -33.30
N LEU A 124 -5.87 2.34 -32.52
CA LEU A 124 -6.42 1.76 -31.29
C LEU A 124 -6.74 2.85 -30.26
N ARG A 125 -5.85 3.86 -30.11
CA ARG A 125 -5.98 4.93 -29.10
C ARG A 125 -6.91 6.08 -29.49
N LYS A 126 -7.02 6.43 -30.77
CA LYS A 126 -7.82 7.59 -31.22
C LYS A 126 -9.20 7.15 -31.66
N GLY A 127 -10.22 7.50 -30.87
CA GLY A 127 -11.59 7.61 -31.37
C GLY A 127 -11.64 8.58 -32.54
N ASN A 128 -12.46 8.30 -33.55
CA ASN A 128 -12.53 9.15 -34.74
C ASN A 128 -13.47 10.32 -34.45
N ALA A 129 -12.92 11.38 -33.84
CA ALA A 129 -13.65 12.57 -33.38
C ALA A 129 -14.53 13.24 -34.45
N ARG A 130 -14.22 13.06 -35.74
CA ARG A 130 -15.05 13.57 -36.85
C ARG A 130 -16.29 12.73 -37.14
N THR A 131 -16.29 11.46 -36.75
CA THR A 131 -17.36 10.51 -37.07
C THR A 131 -18.18 10.09 -35.86
N GLY A 132 -17.80 10.52 -34.65
CA GLY A 132 -18.41 10.09 -33.40
C GLY A 132 -18.25 8.59 -33.09
N ARG A 133 -17.46 7.86 -33.90
CA ARG A 133 -17.26 6.43 -33.69
C ARG A 133 -16.29 6.18 -32.52
N PRO A 134 -16.63 5.28 -31.59
CA PRO A 134 -15.74 4.87 -30.50
C PRO A 134 -14.40 4.37 -31.04
N SER A 135 -13.34 4.46 -30.25
CA SER A 135 -12.08 3.84 -30.65
C SER A 135 -12.26 2.32 -30.76
N PRO A 136 -11.45 1.61 -31.56
CA PRO A 136 -11.49 0.16 -31.60
C PRO A 136 -11.29 -0.49 -30.22
N TYR A 137 -10.59 0.18 -29.30
CA TYR A 137 -10.45 -0.25 -27.91
C TYR A 137 -11.78 -0.13 -27.16
N ASP A 138 -12.47 1.00 -27.27
CA ASP A 138 -13.76 1.23 -26.61
C ASP A 138 -14.86 0.32 -27.19
N ALA A 139 -14.81 0.05 -28.50
CA ALA A 139 -15.71 -0.90 -29.15
C ALA A 139 -15.50 -2.34 -28.64
N LEU A 140 -14.25 -2.74 -28.38
CA LEU A 140 -13.92 -4.05 -27.81
C LEU A 140 -14.44 -4.19 -26.37
N LEU A 141 -14.30 -3.14 -25.54
CA LEU A 141 -14.86 -3.12 -24.19
C LEU A 141 -16.40 -3.13 -24.21
N GLY A 142 -17.02 -2.44 -25.17
CA GLY A 142 -18.46 -2.47 -25.38
C GLY A 142 -18.98 -3.87 -25.71
N GLN A 143 -18.32 -4.58 -26.63
CA GLN A 143 -18.68 -5.97 -26.99
C GLN A 143 -18.57 -6.92 -25.81
N LEU A 144 -17.52 -6.77 -24.99
CA LEU A 144 -17.37 -7.56 -23.76
C LEU A 144 -18.50 -7.30 -22.77
N ALA A 145 -18.88 -6.03 -22.57
CA ALA A 145 -19.98 -5.67 -21.68
C ALA A 145 -21.33 -6.24 -22.16
N GLU A 146 -21.60 -6.19 -23.46
CA GLU A 146 -22.80 -6.79 -24.07
C GLU A 146 -22.82 -8.32 -23.90
N ALA A 147 -21.72 -9.00 -24.20
CA ALA A 147 -21.59 -10.45 -24.05
C ALA A 147 -21.85 -10.90 -22.60
N ILE A 148 -21.31 -10.19 -21.61
CA ILE A 148 -21.56 -10.50 -20.19
C ILE A 148 -23.04 -10.30 -19.84
N LEU A 149 -23.68 -9.24 -20.34
CA LEU A 149 -25.10 -8.98 -20.10
C LEU A 149 -26.01 -10.07 -20.72
N GLU A 150 -25.74 -10.49 -21.96
CA GLU A 150 -26.53 -11.52 -22.65
C GLU A 150 -26.41 -12.89 -21.96
N SER A 151 -25.21 -13.25 -21.47
CA SER A 151 -24.99 -14.50 -20.73
C SER A 151 -25.70 -14.53 -19.37
N GLY A 152 -25.88 -13.36 -18.74
CA GLY A 152 -26.64 -13.22 -17.50
C GLY A 152 -28.15 -13.44 -17.71
N GLU A 153 -28.70 -12.93 -18.81
CA GLU A 153 -30.14 -13.08 -19.14
C GLU A 153 -30.50 -14.52 -19.54
N THR A 154 -29.67 -15.20 -20.34
CA THR A 154 -29.93 -16.59 -20.76
C THR A 154 -29.94 -17.59 -19.60
N ARG A 155 -29.15 -17.32 -18.56
CA ARG A 155 -29.05 -18.17 -17.36
C ARG A 155 -30.24 -18.00 -16.41
N LEU A 156 -30.94 -16.87 -16.48
CA LEU A 156 -32.16 -16.62 -15.72
C LEU A 156 -33.38 -17.33 -16.35
N ASP A 157 -33.46 -17.36 -17.69
CA ASP A 157 -34.57 -18.02 -18.40
C ASP A 157 -34.56 -19.55 -18.32
N HIS A 158 -33.40 -20.18 -18.12
CA HIS A 158 -33.29 -21.65 -17.96
C HIS A 158 -33.64 -22.15 -16.55
N SER A 159 -33.99 -21.26 -15.61
CA SER A 159 -34.38 -21.65 -14.25
C SER A 159 -35.87 -21.96 -14.07
N GLY A 160 -36.67 -21.89 -15.14
CA GLY A 160 -38.13 -21.99 -15.10
C GLY A 160 -38.74 -23.39 -15.20
N ASP A 161 -38.04 -24.40 -15.72
CA ASP A 161 -38.65 -25.71 -16.01
C ASP A 161 -37.93 -26.85 -15.26
N THR A 162 -38.44 -27.19 -14.07
CA THR A 162 -38.30 -28.56 -13.54
C THR A 162 -39.62 -29.03 -12.95
N GLU A 163 -40.27 -29.91 -13.70
CA GLU A 163 -41.41 -30.72 -13.28
C GLU A 163 -41.08 -31.57 -12.04
N THR A 164 -42.12 -31.72 -11.23
CA THR A 164 -42.22 -32.47 -9.98
C THR A 164 -41.90 -33.96 -10.11
N GLY A 165 -41.04 -34.48 -9.22
CA GLY A 165 -40.97 -35.91 -8.93
C GLY A 165 -39.92 -36.32 -7.91
N GLY A 166 -40.35 -36.72 -6.70
CA GLY A 166 -39.61 -37.70 -5.89
C GLY A 166 -38.84 -37.18 -4.67
N SER A 167 -39.47 -37.36 -3.51
CA SER A 167 -38.94 -37.24 -2.14
C SER A 167 -37.58 -37.94 -1.90
N SER A 168 -36.57 -37.20 -1.42
CA SER A 168 -35.70 -37.64 -0.30
C SER A 168 -35.01 -36.43 0.36
N SER A 169 -34.91 -36.48 1.68
CA SER A 169 -34.53 -35.38 2.57
C SER A 169 -33.03 -35.05 2.53
N THR A 170 -32.69 -33.85 2.05
CA THR A 170 -31.47 -33.12 2.44
C THR A 170 -31.85 -31.68 2.72
N ARG A 171 -31.53 -31.17 3.92
CA ARG A 171 -31.75 -29.77 4.29
C ARG A 171 -30.79 -28.91 3.47
N LYS A 172 -31.27 -28.34 2.37
CA LYS A 172 -30.64 -27.21 1.69
C LYS A 172 -31.10 -25.92 2.36
N LEU A 173 -30.14 -25.14 2.86
CA LEU A 173 -30.34 -23.79 3.34
C LEU A 173 -30.75 -22.92 2.12
N TRP A 174 -32.03 -22.61 2.03
CA TRP A 174 -32.56 -21.66 1.04
C TRP A 174 -32.40 -20.25 1.60
N VAL A 175 -31.58 -19.41 0.95
CA VAL A 175 -31.59 -17.96 1.14
C VAL A 175 -32.26 -17.35 -0.09
N PRO A 176 -33.44 -16.74 0.02
CA PRO A 176 -34.03 -16.05 -1.13
C PRO A 176 -33.26 -14.75 -1.39
N ALA A 177 -32.73 -14.62 -2.61
CA ALA A 177 -31.96 -13.46 -3.11
C ALA A 177 -32.77 -12.14 -3.21
N ALA A 178 -33.98 -12.08 -2.65
CA ALA A 178 -34.83 -10.89 -2.65
C ALA A 178 -34.72 -10.03 -1.36
N ALA A 179 -33.85 -10.38 -0.41
CA ALA A 179 -33.74 -9.68 0.88
C ALA A 179 -32.53 -8.73 1.02
N VAL A 180 -31.66 -8.59 0.02
CA VAL A 180 -30.45 -7.74 0.11
C VAL A 180 -30.63 -6.35 -0.53
N VAL A 181 -31.77 -6.09 -1.19
CA VAL A 181 -31.99 -4.84 -1.95
C VAL A 181 -32.87 -3.81 -1.20
N THR A 182 -33.29 -4.08 0.04
CA THR A 182 -34.11 -3.13 0.82
C THR A 182 -33.50 -2.80 2.17
N ALA A 183 -32.27 -2.28 2.18
CA ALA A 183 -31.72 -1.53 3.31
C ALA A 183 -30.51 -0.73 2.86
N LEU A 184 -30.73 0.40 2.16
CA LEU A 184 -29.82 1.57 2.11
C LEU A 184 -30.42 2.67 1.20
N VAL A 185 -31.59 3.17 1.60
CA VAL A 185 -32.07 4.50 1.19
C VAL A 185 -32.76 5.11 2.40
N ILE A 186 -32.06 6.02 3.09
CA ILE A 186 -32.56 7.29 3.63
C ILE A 186 -31.32 8.08 4.05
N GLY A 187 -31.03 9.14 3.28
CA GLY A 187 -30.15 10.20 3.72
C GLY A 187 -30.83 11.05 4.80
N GLY A 188 -30.03 11.56 5.72
CA GLY A 188 -30.50 12.44 6.79
C GLY A 188 -29.36 13.30 7.33
N ILE A 189 -29.24 14.49 6.76
CA ILE A 189 -28.47 15.64 7.28
C ILE A 189 -28.85 15.91 8.74
N PHE A 190 -27.87 16.12 9.64
CA PHE A 190 -27.99 17.13 10.71
C PHE A 190 -26.62 17.59 11.26
N LEU A 191 -26.41 18.91 11.15
CA LEU A 191 -25.49 19.74 11.94
C LEU A 191 -25.98 19.81 13.39
N ILE A 192 -25.15 19.45 14.38
CA ILE A 192 -25.27 20.01 15.74
C ILE A 192 -23.89 20.31 16.31
N ALA A 193 -23.77 21.55 16.78
CA ALA A 193 -22.67 22.08 17.56
C ALA A 193 -22.74 21.67 19.04
N SER A 194 -21.59 21.45 19.66
CA SER A 194 -21.35 21.59 21.11
C SER A 194 -19.88 21.97 21.28
N ARG A 195 -19.45 23.16 21.73
CA ARG A 195 -19.75 23.93 22.95
C ARG A 195 -19.49 23.15 24.25
N GLY A 196 -18.22 23.18 24.66
CA GLY A 196 -17.75 23.57 26.00
C GLY A 196 -18.15 22.71 27.19
N GLY A 197 -17.15 22.08 27.82
CA GLY A 197 -17.24 21.58 29.18
C GLY A 197 -15.83 21.33 29.73
N GLY A 198 -15.25 22.32 30.38
CA GLY A 198 -14.00 22.16 31.11
C GLY A 198 -14.24 21.42 32.43
N ALA A 199 -13.36 20.48 32.75
CA ALA A 199 -13.13 20.04 34.12
C ALA A 199 -11.61 19.89 34.31
N ARG A 200 -11.05 20.84 35.06
CA ARG A 200 -9.75 20.73 35.71
C ARG A 200 -9.88 19.64 36.77
N THR A 201 -9.00 18.64 36.72
CA THR A 201 -8.64 17.86 37.90
C THR A 201 -7.14 18.04 38.13
N GLU A 202 -6.85 18.73 39.23
CA GLU A 202 -5.53 18.81 39.84
C GLU A 202 -5.07 17.39 40.19
N SER A 203 -3.87 17.01 39.75
CA SER A 203 -3.19 15.83 40.28
C SER A 203 -1.77 16.21 40.66
N SER A 204 -1.47 15.89 41.91
CA SER A 204 -0.31 16.21 42.72
C SER A 204 0.99 15.69 42.13
N ALA A 205 2.03 16.52 42.15
CA ALA A 205 3.42 16.14 41.91
C ALA A 205 3.99 15.33 43.09
N PRO A 206 5.04 14.52 42.83
CA PRO A 206 6.16 14.43 43.76
C PRO A 206 7.51 14.76 43.08
N THR A 207 8.14 15.78 43.64
CA THR A 207 9.57 15.87 44.02
C THR A 207 10.64 15.27 43.10
N SER A 208 11.18 16.15 42.23
CA SER A 208 12.60 16.47 42.02
C SER A 208 13.67 15.49 42.57
N SER A 209 14.35 14.79 41.66
CA SER A 209 15.76 14.37 41.82
C SER A 209 16.65 15.14 40.84
N VAL A 210 17.62 15.86 41.41
CA VAL A 210 18.62 16.68 40.71
C VAL A 210 19.69 15.75 40.15
N VAL A 211 19.91 15.79 38.84
CA VAL A 211 21.06 15.17 38.14
C VAL A 211 21.83 16.30 37.44
N PRO A 212 23.17 16.37 37.57
CA PRO A 212 23.95 17.52 37.13
C PRO A 212 24.04 17.66 35.61
N GLU A 213 23.98 18.91 35.20
CA GLU A 213 24.15 19.50 33.87
C GLU A 213 25.53 19.14 33.26
N PRO A 214 25.60 18.55 32.05
CA PRO A 214 26.86 18.38 31.33
C PRO A 214 27.29 19.67 30.64
N GLU A 215 28.58 19.96 30.73
CA GLU A 215 29.26 21.14 30.16
C GLU A 215 29.07 21.27 28.63
N PRO A 216 29.05 22.50 28.09
CA PRO A 216 28.86 22.73 26.67
C PRO A 216 30.08 22.32 25.85
N VAL A 217 29.88 21.33 24.97
CA VAL A 217 30.85 20.98 23.92
C VAL A 217 30.87 22.11 22.88
N ALA A 218 32.08 22.58 22.57
CA ALA A 218 32.33 23.68 21.66
C ALA A 218 31.70 23.46 20.27
N ALA A 219 30.93 24.46 19.82
CA ALA A 219 30.44 24.54 18.45
C ALA A 219 31.62 24.73 17.48
N VAL A 220 31.84 23.74 16.61
CA VAL A 220 32.66 23.92 15.41
C VAL A 220 31.83 24.69 14.40
N THR A 221 32.13 25.98 14.24
CA THR A 221 31.62 26.78 13.14
C THR A 221 32.53 26.55 11.93
N SER A 222 32.05 25.77 10.96
CA SER A 222 32.66 25.69 9.64
C SER A 222 32.15 26.85 8.80
N THR A 223 33.02 27.83 8.55
CA THR A 223 32.76 28.95 7.65
C THR A 223 32.97 28.47 6.22
N THR A 224 31.90 28.25 5.46
CA THR A 224 32.00 28.07 4.01
C THR A 224 32.04 29.47 3.38
N ALA A 225 33.23 29.84 2.90
CA ALA A 225 33.46 31.08 2.18
C ALA A 225 32.92 30.99 0.74
N GLU A 226 32.54 32.17 0.25
CA GLU A 226 32.21 32.51 -1.13
C GLU A 226 33.14 31.87 -2.17
N ILE A 227 32.58 31.47 -3.30
CA ILE A 227 32.97 31.81 -4.68
C ILE A 227 31.98 31.10 -5.62
N ILE A 228 31.37 31.85 -6.56
CA ILE A 228 31.33 31.53 -8.00
C ILE A 228 30.83 32.79 -8.72
N GLU A 229 31.75 33.42 -9.46
CA GLU A 229 31.47 34.38 -10.51
C GLU A 229 30.78 33.68 -11.68
N SER A 230 29.80 34.36 -12.26
CA SER A 230 29.05 33.95 -13.45
C SER A 230 29.95 33.85 -14.68
N VAL A 231 30.03 32.66 -15.29
CA VAL A 231 30.56 32.48 -16.65
C VAL A 231 29.49 31.80 -17.51
N ASP A 232 29.16 32.48 -18.59
CA ASP A 232 28.10 32.20 -19.56
C ASP A 232 28.77 31.50 -20.77
N ASP A 233 28.72 30.16 -20.84
CA ASP A 233 29.19 29.39 -22.00
C ASP A 233 28.37 28.09 -22.17
N GLY A 234 27.41 28.11 -23.09
CA GLY A 234 26.46 27.03 -23.39
C GLY A 234 27.04 25.83 -24.17
N GLY A 235 28.35 25.57 -24.09
CA GLY A 235 29.03 24.47 -24.79
C GLY A 235 29.42 23.27 -23.92
N ASP A 236 29.40 23.42 -22.59
CA ASP A 236 30.16 22.55 -21.66
C ASP A 236 29.29 21.71 -20.71
N MET A 237 27.97 21.68 -20.95
CA MET A 237 27.00 21.03 -20.06
C MET A 237 27.19 19.51 -20.00
N ALA A 238 27.65 18.87 -21.08
CA ALA A 238 27.84 17.42 -21.11
C ALA A 238 29.13 16.95 -20.42
N GLU A 239 30.16 17.80 -20.35
CA GLU A 239 31.42 17.50 -19.67
C GLU A 239 31.29 17.78 -18.16
N ARG A 240 30.60 18.87 -17.76
CA ARG A 240 30.23 19.15 -16.36
C ARG A 240 29.22 18.16 -15.77
N ALA A 241 28.34 17.62 -16.61
CA ALA A 241 27.43 16.53 -16.27
C ALA A 241 28.15 15.24 -15.85
N LEU A 242 29.33 14.98 -16.41
CA LEU A 242 30.13 13.80 -16.08
C LEU A 242 30.91 13.96 -14.78
N GLU A 243 31.20 15.21 -14.35
CA GLU A 243 31.83 15.51 -13.06
C GLU A 243 30.88 15.35 -11.86
N THR A 244 29.58 15.20 -12.09
CA THR A 244 28.59 15.08 -11.01
C THR A 244 28.40 13.64 -10.52
N PHE A 245 29.05 12.66 -11.16
CA PHE A 245 29.07 11.27 -10.72
C PHE A 245 30.22 11.04 -9.74
N PHE A 246 29.93 10.43 -8.59
CA PHE A 246 30.95 10.03 -7.62
C PHE A 246 31.27 8.55 -7.83
N PRO A 247 32.33 8.21 -8.61
CA PRO A 247 32.77 6.83 -8.72
C PRO A 247 33.25 6.35 -7.36
N ILE A 248 32.71 5.24 -6.89
CA ILE A 248 33.22 4.55 -5.71
C ILE A 248 34.24 3.52 -6.22
N PRO A 249 35.53 3.62 -5.86
CA PRO A 249 36.54 2.67 -6.32
C PRO A 249 36.15 1.23 -6.01
N GLY A 250 36.09 0.40 -7.06
CA GLY A 250 35.68 -1.00 -6.95
C GLY A 250 34.19 -1.28 -7.15
N CYS A 251 33.37 -0.25 -7.36
CA CYS A 251 31.95 -0.40 -7.68
C CYS A 251 31.67 -0.04 -9.14
N ASP A 252 30.81 -0.83 -9.78
CA ASP A 252 30.37 -0.60 -11.16
C ASP A 252 29.33 0.53 -11.27
N ILE A 253 28.59 0.77 -10.18
CA ILE A 253 27.54 1.78 -10.11
C ILE A 253 28.04 2.98 -9.29
N PRO A 254 28.04 4.20 -9.85
CA PRO A 254 28.43 5.39 -9.10
C PRO A 254 27.36 5.80 -8.08
N LEU A 255 27.79 6.46 -7.01
CA LEU A 255 26.87 7.02 -6.02
C LEU A 255 26.04 8.14 -6.64
N ALA A 256 24.73 8.15 -6.38
CA ALA A 256 23.76 9.06 -7.01
C ALA A 256 23.68 8.91 -8.55
N GLY A 257 24.08 7.75 -9.08
CA GLY A 257 24.45 7.50 -10.47
C GLY A 257 23.42 7.64 -11.60
N ALA A 258 22.20 8.12 -11.33
CA ALA A 258 21.15 8.23 -12.36
C ALA A 258 20.32 9.51 -12.27
N LEU A 259 20.78 10.53 -11.54
CA LEU A 259 20.20 11.85 -11.77
C LEU A 259 20.56 12.26 -13.20
N ASP A 260 19.54 12.41 -14.05
CA ASP A 260 19.69 13.01 -15.38
C ASP A 260 20.59 14.24 -15.21
N PRO A 261 21.75 14.32 -15.89
CA PRO A 261 22.70 15.37 -15.62
C PRO A 261 22.13 16.78 -15.85
N ALA A 262 21.08 16.92 -16.67
CA ALA A 262 20.36 18.17 -16.84
C ALA A 262 19.50 18.56 -15.62
N ASN A 263 19.24 17.62 -14.72
CA ASN A 263 18.44 17.71 -13.50
C ASN A 263 19.20 17.22 -12.25
N ALA A 264 20.53 17.08 -12.33
CA ALA A 264 21.36 16.73 -11.20
C ALA A 264 21.32 17.88 -10.19
N ASP A 265 20.38 17.75 -9.25
CA ASP A 265 20.29 18.62 -8.10
C ASP A 265 21.57 18.44 -7.28
N THR A 266 22.49 19.39 -7.44
CA THR A 266 23.80 19.38 -6.80
C THR A 266 23.69 19.29 -5.27
N GLU A 267 22.61 19.80 -4.70
CA GLU A 267 22.33 19.71 -3.27
C GLU A 267 21.95 18.28 -2.87
N LEU A 268 21.07 17.63 -3.65
CA LEU A 268 20.69 16.24 -3.42
C LEU A 268 21.89 15.28 -3.55
N THR A 269 22.71 15.44 -4.59
CA THR A 269 23.93 14.63 -4.76
C THR A 269 24.91 14.87 -3.61
N ALA A 270 25.10 16.12 -3.18
CA ALA A 270 25.97 16.42 -2.04
C ALA A 270 25.46 15.78 -0.75
N MET A 271 24.15 15.84 -0.51
CA MET A 271 23.50 15.23 0.66
C MET A 271 23.64 13.71 0.67
N VAL A 272 23.43 13.03 -0.45
CA VAL A 272 23.63 11.56 -0.57
C VAL A 272 25.08 11.19 -0.30
N ARG A 273 26.03 11.95 -0.85
CA ARG A 273 27.46 11.72 -0.62
C ARG A 273 27.84 11.91 0.85
N THR A 274 27.44 13.01 1.46
CA THR A 274 27.70 13.27 2.89
C THR A 274 27.09 12.17 3.75
N ALA A 275 25.85 11.77 3.49
CA ALA A 275 25.19 10.68 4.20
C ALA A 275 25.95 9.35 4.06
N TYR A 276 26.41 9.02 2.87
CA TYR A 276 27.18 7.81 2.59
C TYR A 276 28.53 7.81 3.34
N GLU A 277 29.25 8.93 3.31
CA GLU A 277 30.53 9.08 4.02
C GLU A 277 30.35 9.02 5.55
N GLU A 278 29.34 9.71 6.09
CA GLU A 278 29.00 9.69 7.51
C GLU A 278 28.56 8.31 8.01
N HIS A 279 27.95 7.49 7.14
CA HIS A 279 27.59 6.11 7.44
C HIS A 279 28.78 5.14 7.32
N GLY A 280 30.00 5.62 7.04
CA GLY A 280 31.20 4.79 6.92
C GLY A 280 31.52 4.31 5.50
N GLY A 281 30.80 4.81 4.49
CA GLY A 281 31.05 4.57 3.09
C GLY A 281 31.04 3.09 2.71
N LEU A 282 31.98 2.70 1.83
CA LEU A 282 32.03 1.37 1.21
C LEU A 282 32.12 0.24 2.24
N ALA A 283 32.82 0.46 3.35
CA ALA A 283 33.04 -0.55 4.38
C ALA A 283 31.75 -0.92 5.13
N ALA A 284 30.84 0.05 5.30
CA ALA A 284 29.60 -0.13 6.04
C ALA A 284 28.40 -0.43 5.14
N THR A 285 28.38 0.10 3.92
CA THR A 285 27.22 0.04 3.03
C THR A 285 27.41 -0.89 1.83
N GLY A 286 28.65 -1.23 1.46
CA GLY A 286 28.93 -1.96 0.22
C GLY A 286 28.79 -1.09 -1.03
N CYS A 287 28.79 -1.72 -2.21
CA CYS A 287 28.57 -0.99 -3.45
C CYS A 287 27.09 -0.65 -3.63
N PRO A 288 26.76 0.45 -4.35
CA PRO A 288 25.39 0.70 -4.77
C PRO A 288 24.90 -0.48 -5.62
N ALA A 289 23.77 -1.08 -5.25
CA ALA A 289 23.20 -2.24 -5.94
C ALA A 289 22.40 -1.81 -7.19
N HIS A 290 21.86 -0.60 -7.17
CA HIS A 290 21.06 -0.02 -8.25
C HIS A 290 21.45 1.44 -8.49
N SER A 291 20.93 2.07 -9.53
CA SER A 291 21.08 3.52 -9.67
C SER A 291 20.14 4.26 -8.71
N PHE A 292 20.41 5.52 -8.42
CA PHE A 292 19.59 6.34 -7.52
C PHE A 292 18.20 6.56 -8.12
N GLN A 293 17.16 6.16 -7.38
CA GLN A 293 15.79 6.11 -7.91
C GLN A 293 14.90 7.13 -7.22
N LYS A 294 13.98 7.71 -8.00
CA LYS A 294 12.89 8.52 -7.46
C LYS A 294 11.66 7.64 -7.27
N TRP A 295 11.05 7.72 -6.10
CA TRP A 295 9.78 7.09 -5.80
C TRP A 295 8.87 8.11 -5.11
N GLY A 296 7.89 8.63 -5.86
CA GLY A 296 7.04 9.73 -5.40
C GLY A 296 7.86 10.98 -5.05
N ARG A 297 7.78 11.42 -3.79
CA ARG A 297 8.57 12.53 -3.24
C ARG A 297 9.94 12.11 -2.68
N LEU A 298 10.16 10.80 -2.53
CA LEU A 298 11.35 10.23 -1.94
C LEU A 298 12.37 9.90 -3.03
N TRP A 299 13.64 10.08 -2.73
CA TRP A 299 14.71 9.45 -3.48
C TRP A 299 15.37 8.38 -2.64
N TYR A 300 15.83 7.31 -3.27
CA TYR A 300 16.51 6.24 -2.54
C TYR A 300 17.62 5.58 -3.34
N GLN A 301 18.60 5.06 -2.60
CA GLN A 301 19.73 4.29 -3.10
C GLN A 301 19.79 2.98 -2.31
N GLU A 302 19.73 1.85 -3.01
CA GLU A 302 20.03 0.54 -2.41
C GLU A 302 21.53 0.25 -2.52
N PHE A 303 22.08 -0.37 -1.49
CA PHE A 303 23.46 -0.83 -1.42
C PHE A 303 23.50 -2.30 -1.01
N GLU A 304 24.56 -3.00 -1.41
CA GLU A 304 24.76 -4.43 -1.15
C GLU A 304 24.84 -4.79 0.34
N GLY A 305 25.18 -3.83 1.20
CA GLY A 305 25.52 -4.04 2.60
C GLY A 305 27.02 -4.32 2.80
N PRO A 306 27.49 -4.37 4.06
CA PRO A 306 28.87 -4.77 4.33
C PRO A 306 29.07 -6.26 4.01
N PRO A 307 30.30 -6.75 3.81
CA PRO A 307 30.55 -8.17 3.54
C PRO A 307 29.94 -9.08 4.62
N GLY A 308 29.00 -9.94 4.22
CA GLY A 308 28.26 -10.82 5.13
C GLY A 308 27.15 -10.13 5.94
N GLY A 309 26.92 -8.83 5.72
CA GLY A 309 25.77 -8.10 6.20
C GLY A 309 24.64 -8.05 5.18
N SER A 310 23.58 -7.33 5.54
CA SER A 310 22.37 -7.26 4.74
C SER A 310 22.32 -5.96 3.93
N PRO A 311 21.63 -5.95 2.77
CA PRO A 311 21.45 -4.76 1.97
C PRO A 311 20.83 -3.62 2.78
N VAL A 312 21.37 -2.41 2.57
CA VAL A 312 20.89 -1.19 3.22
C VAL A 312 20.32 -0.23 2.18
N VAL A 313 19.34 0.55 2.60
CA VAL A 313 18.68 1.55 1.78
C VAL A 313 18.87 2.92 2.42
N LEU A 314 19.42 3.84 1.65
CA LEU A 314 19.45 5.26 1.96
C LEU A 314 18.23 5.92 1.34
N THR A 315 17.43 6.61 2.13
CA THR A 315 16.33 7.43 1.63
C THR A 315 16.58 8.90 1.92
N VAL A 316 16.20 9.76 0.98
CA VAL A 316 16.38 11.21 1.05
C VAL A 316 15.10 11.92 0.60
N GLU A 317 14.62 12.87 1.39
CA GLU A 317 13.54 13.77 0.99
C GLU A 317 14.10 15.17 0.65
N PRO A 318 14.09 15.57 -0.64
CA PRO A 318 14.53 16.90 -1.05
C PRO A 318 13.69 17.99 -0.36
N GLY A 319 14.35 19.03 0.11
CA GLY A 319 13.73 20.20 0.75
C GLY A 319 13.52 20.08 2.27
N THR A 320 13.50 18.87 2.83
CA THR A 320 13.53 18.70 4.31
C THR A 320 14.94 18.35 4.81
N GLY A 321 15.79 17.80 3.93
CA GLY A 321 17.11 17.32 4.31
C GLY A 321 17.08 16.04 5.14
N SER A 322 15.93 15.36 5.20
CA SER A 322 15.81 14.10 5.94
C SER A 322 16.54 12.98 5.20
N VAL A 323 17.42 12.31 5.92
CA VAL A 323 18.25 11.19 5.46
C VAL A 323 18.01 10.02 6.40
N VAL A 324 17.52 8.89 5.89
CA VAL A 324 17.25 7.71 6.72
C VAL A 324 17.88 6.47 6.09
N TRP A 325 18.72 5.80 6.89
CA TRP A 325 19.29 4.49 6.61
C TRP A 325 18.41 3.40 7.21
N MET A 326 18.09 2.36 6.45
CA MET A 326 17.33 1.21 6.93
C MET A 326 17.72 -0.06 6.18
N ASP A 327 17.37 -1.23 6.70
CA ASP A 327 17.54 -2.47 5.95
C ASP A 327 16.51 -2.58 4.80
N ARG A 328 16.82 -3.42 3.80
CA ARG A 328 15.98 -3.59 2.62
C ARG A 328 14.60 -4.18 2.94
N ALA A 329 14.47 -5.04 3.95
CA ALA A 329 13.18 -5.64 4.30
C ALA A 329 12.23 -4.59 4.91
N LEU A 330 12.77 -3.71 5.76
CA LEU A 330 12.04 -2.59 6.35
C LEU A 330 11.65 -1.56 5.30
N PHE A 331 12.53 -1.25 4.35
CA PHE A 331 12.20 -0.38 3.21
C PHE A 331 11.11 -0.99 2.32
N SER A 332 11.24 -2.27 1.97
CA SER A 332 10.24 -2.99 1.16
C SER A 332 8.88 -2.97 1.85
N THR A 333 8.85 -3.24 3.16
CA THR A 333 7.63 -3.13 3.96
C THR A 333 7.04 -1.73 3.86
N TYR A 334 7.85 -0.68 4.03
CA TYR A 334 7.36 0.70 3.91
C TYR A 334 6.79 1.00 2.52
N GLN A 335 7.35 0.42 1.45
CA GLN A 335 6.78 0.52 0.11
C GLN A 335 5.39 -0.13 0.00
N TYR A 336 5.16 -1.24 0.72
CA TYR A 336 3.88 -1.96 0.74
C TYR A 336 2.87 -1.44 1.77
N ALA A 337 3.35 -0.84 2.86
CA ALA A 337 2.62 -0.46 4.08
C ALA A 337 1.28 0.22 3.83
N ALA A 338 1.19 1.04 2.78
CA ALA A 338 -0.02 1.78 2.48
C ALA A 338 -0.30 1.83 0.98
N TYR A 339 -0.30 0.64 0.36
CA TYR A 339 -0.76 0.28 -0.99
C TYR A 339 -1.17 1.46 -1.91
N GLU A 340 -0.53 1.54 -3.09
CA GLU A 340 -0.63 2.59 -4.10
C GLU A 340 -0.06 3.95 -3.72
N LYS A 341 -0.22 4.43 -2.47
CA LYS A 341 0.21 5.76 -2.06
C LYS A 341 0.68 5.85 -0.59
N PRO A 342 1.71 5.08 -0.21
CA PRO A 342 2.17 5.03 1.17
C PRO A 342 2.60 6.40 1.71
N GLN A 343 3.14 7.27 0.85
CA GLN A 343 3.55 8.62 1.24
C GLN A 343 2.38 9.54 1.62
N GLU A 344 1.18 9.31 1.07
CA GLU A 344 0.00 10.12 1.41
C GLU A 344 -0.62 9.70 2.75
N LEU A 345 -0.54 8.40 3.08
CA LEU A 345 -1.17 7.83 4.28
C LEU A 345 -0.19 7.70 5.45
N ALA A 346 0.95 7.06 5.21
CA ALA A 346 1.96 6.75 6.21
C ALA A 346 2.94 7.92 6.41
N GLY A 347 3.14 8.75 5.37
CA GLY A 347 4.14 9.81 5.33
C GLY A 347 5.50 9.30 4.87
N MET A 348 6.53 10.10 5.09
CA MET A 348 7.92 9.84 4.68
C MET A 348 8.71 9.20 5.84
N PRO A 349 9.76 8.41 5.57
CA PRO A 349 10.73 8.01 6.58
C PRO A 349 11.30 9.24 7.31
N VAL A 350 11.33 9.19 8.63
CA VAL A 350 11.91 10.26 9.48
C VAL A 350 13.15 9.77 10.19
N SER A 351 13.09 8.56 10.74
CA SER A 351 14.22 7.90 11.39
C SER A 351 14.00 6.40 11.42
N ALA A 352 15.10 5.64 11.43
CA ALA A 352 15.09 4.21 11.70
C ALA A 352 15.97 3.95 12.93
N THR A 353 15.52 3.07 13.81
CA THR A 353 16.22 2.70 15.04
C THR A 353 15.97 1.23 15.36
N VAL A 354 16.63 0.71 16.40
CA VAL A 354 16.35 -0.60 16.97
C VAL A 354 15.86 -0.42 18.40
N GLU A 355 14.64 -0.88 18.67
CA GLU A 355 14.00 -0.80 19.98
C GLU A 355 13.73 -2.18 20.52
N SER A 356 14.31 -2.50 21.69
CA SER A 356 14.19 -3.83 22.31
C SER A 356 14.59 -4.99 21.36
N GLY A 357 15.49 -4.73 20.41
CA GLY A 357 15.94 -5.71 19.41
C GLY A 357 15.13 -5.72 18.10
N TYR A 358 14.09 -4.90 17.99
CA TYR A 358 13.24 -4.81 16.80
C TYR A 358 13.56 -3.57 15.98
N PRO A 359 13.81 -3.68 14.66
CA PRO A 359 13.91 -2.52 13.79
C PRO A 359 12.59 -1.74 13.73
N VAL A 360 12.65 -0.43 13.94
CA VAL A 360 11.51 0.48 13.92
C VAL A 360 11.80 1.63 12.96
N LEU A 361 10.89 1.86 12.01
CA LEU A 361 10.90 3.01 11.10
C LEU A 361 9.80 3.99 11.53
N TYR A 362 10.19 5.20 11.90
CA TYR A 362 9.27 6.29 12.20
C TYR A 362 8.90 7.05 10.94
N LEU A 363 7.61 7.38 10.80
CA LEU A 363 7.07 8.03 9.61
C LEU A 363 6.48 9.40 9.92
N SER A 364 6.56 10.34 8.99
CA SER A 364 6.10 11.72 9.18
C SER A 364 4.57 11.86 9.27
N GLY A 365 3.81 10.84 8.84
CA GLY A 365 2.37 10.73 9.07
C GLY A 365 2.01 10.33 10.50
N GLY A 366 3.00 10.01 11.34
CA GLY A 366 2.86 9.62 12.74
C GLY A 366 2.76 8.11 12.96
N GLY A 367 2.62 7.31 11.90
CA GLY A 367 2.71 5.85 11.99
C GLY A 367 4.14 5.35 12.17
N VAL A 368 4.29 4.03 12.35
CA VAL A 368 5.58 3.34 12.40
C VAL A 368 5.54 2.07 11.57
N VAL A 369 6.70 1.59 11.14
CA VAL A 369 6.87 0.20 10.66
C VAL A 369 7.74 -0.53 11.68
N VAL A 370 7.29 -1.69 12.15
CA VAL A 370 8.05 -2.50 13.11
C VAL A 370 8.35 -3.85 12.48
N ALA A 371 9.64 -4.21 12.37
CA ALA A 371 10.07 -5.52 11.91
C ALA A 371 10.22 -6.50 13.06
N GLN A 372 9.88 -7.76 12.82
CA GLN A 372 9.96 -8.84 13.81
C GLN A 372 11.39 -9.15 14.27
N TYR A 373 12.38 -8.85 13.43
CA TYR A 373 13.81 -9.00 13.67
C TYR A 373 14.56 -8.27 12.54
N PRO A 374 15.89 -8.04 12.64
CA PRO A 374 16.68 -7.45 11.56
C PRO A 374 16.53 -8.23 10.24
N ASN A 375 16.16 -7.54 9.15
CA ASN A 375 15.83 -8.14 7.85
C ASN A 375 14.62 -9.08 7.83
N GLY A 376 13.80 -9.08 8.88
CA GLY A 376 12.53 -9.79 8.92
C GLY A 376 11.39 -8.99 8.28
N PRO A 377 10.18 -9.56 8.24
CA PRO A 377 9.01 -8.83 7.76
C PRO A 377 8.72 -7.67 8.72
N GLY A 378 8.48 -6.50 8.14
CA GLY A 378 7.93 -5.34 8.82
C GLY A 378 6.42 -5.31 8.74
N TYR A 379 5.80 -4.58 9.67
CA TYR A 379 4.38 -4.30 9.64
C TYR A 379 4.11 -2.84 9.96
N TRP A 380 3.31 -2.19 9.13
CA TRP A 380 2.93 -0.80 9.34
C TRP A 380 1.81 -0.68 10.37
N ILE A 381 2.05 0.16 11.38
CA ILE A 381 1.06 0.56 12.37
C ILE A 381 0.66 2.02 12.04
N PRO A 382 -0.57 2.25 11.55
CA PRO A 382 -1.04 3.60 11.26
C PRO A 382 -1.14 4.43 12.53
N ARG A 383 -1.03 5.76 12.41
CA ARG A 383 -1.04 6.69 13.55
C ARG A 383 -2.19 6.44 14.53
N GLN A 384 -3.41 6.20 14.01
CA GLN A 384 -4.61 5.96 14.82
C GLN A 384 -4.51 4.70 15.67
N ALA A 385 -3.86 3.65 15.14
CA ALA A 385 -3.64 2.40 15.85
C ALA A 385 -2.43 2.48 16.79
N ARG A 386 -1.39 3.22 16.39
CA ARG A 386 -0.16 3.43 17.16
C ARG A 386 -0.44 4.02 18.54
N ASP A 387 -1.29 5.05 18.62
CA ASP A 387 -1.61 5.68 19.90
C ASP A 387 -2.23 4.69 20.91
N VAL A 388 -3.07 3.75 20.42
CA VAL A 388 -3.65 2.68 21.26
C VAL A 388 -2.61 1.61 21.58
N TRP A 389 -1.81 1.19 20.61
CA TRP A 389 -0.73 0.22 20.84
C TRP A 389 0.30 0.72 21.86
N GLU A 390 0.71 1.99 21.80
CA GLU A 390 1.62 2.60 22.78
C GLU A 390 0.98 2.74 24.17
N GLN A 391 -0.33 2.98 24.26
CA GLN A 391 -1.06 2.92 25.55
C GLN A 391 -1.04 1.53 26.18
N HIS A 392 -0.93 0.50 25.35
CA HIS A 392 -0.75 -0.89 25.79
C HIS A 392 0.73 -1.28 25.99
N GLY A 393 1.66 -0.30 25.98
CA GLY A 393 3.09 -0.52 26.25
C GLY A 393 3.96 -0.74 25.00
N GLY A 394 3.40 -0.62 23.81
CA GLY A 394 4.13 -0.76 22.55
C GLY A 394 4.76 -2.15 22.37
N ILE A 395 6.01 -2.20 21.90
CA ILE A 395 6.77 -3.44 21.63
C ILE A 395 6.87 -4.33 22.87
N ALA A 396 7.06 -3.73 24.05
CA ALA A 396 7.20 -4.44 25.33
C ALA A 396 5.85 -4.61 26.07
N GLY A 397 4.76 -4.19 25.42
CA GLY A 397 3.42 -4.15 25.97
C GLY A 397 2.66 -5.48 25.87
N ASP A 398 1.42 -5.47 26.33
CA ASP A 398 0.55 -6.66 26.38
C ASP A 398 0.16 -7.15 24.97
N LEU A 399 0.05 -6.24 24.00
CA LEU A 399 -0.15 -6.61 22.59
C LEU A 399 1.14 -7.16 21.96
N GLY A 400 2.31 -6.66 22.37
CA GLY A 400 3.61 -7.01 21.79
C GLY A 400 3.82 -6.44 20.38
N VAL A 401 4.60 -7.15 19.58
CA VAL A 401 4.94 -6.76 18.20
C VAL A 401 3.81 -7.07 17.21
N PRO A 402 3.62 -6.24 16.16
CA PRO A 402 2.64 -6.52 15.11
C PRO A 402 3.04 -7.77 14.33
N MET A 403 2.07 -8.60 14.01
CA MET A 403 2.24 -9.91 13.34
C MET A 403 1.69 -9.91 11.91
N ALA A 404 0.95 -8.87 11.55
CA ALA A 404 0.36 -8.65 10.23
C ALA A 404 0.21 -7.15 9.97
N ASN A 405 0.14 -6.77 8.69
CA ASN A 405 -0.33 -5.46 8.28
C ASN A 405 -1.83 -5.33 8.55
N VAL A 406 -2.32 -4.10 8.44
CA VAL A 406 -3.74 -3.81 8.51
C VAL A 406 -4.47 -4.54 7.37
N SER A 407 -5.51 -5.29 7.73
CA SER A 407 -6.40 -6.01 6.81
C SER A 407 -7.87 -5.68 7.11
N PHE A 408 -8.77 -6.07 6.21
CA PHE A 408 -10.21 -5.98 6.44
C PHE A 408 -10.76 -7.37 6.75
N ILE A 409 -11.18 -7.58 8.00
CA ILE A 409 -11.82 -8.82 8.45
C ILE A 409 -13.26 -8.48 8.82
N ASP A 410 -14.23 -9.15 8.18
CA ASP A 410 -15.66 -8.89 8.35
C ASP A 410 -16.05 -7.41 8.15
N GLY A 411 -15.41 -6.76 7.17
CA GLY A 411 -15.62 -5.35 6.85
C GLY A 411 -15.06 -4.36 7.88
N ARG A 412 -14.26 -4.83 8.84
CA ARG A 412 -13.61 -3.99 9.85
C ARG A 412 -12.10 -3.99 9.65
N LEU A 413 -11.52 -2.81 9.80
CA LEU A 413 -10.08 -2.64 9.77
C LEU A 413 -9.49 -3.34 11.01
N HIS A 414 -8.58 -4.27 10.79
CA HIS A 414 -8.04 -5.20 11.77
C HIS A 414 -6.52 -5.30 11.63
N GLN A 415 -5.79 -5.33 12.74
CA GLN A 415 -4.35 -5.58 12.73
C GLN A 415 -3.98 -6.53 13.87
N ASP A 416 -3.28 -7.62 13.53
CA ASP A 416 -2.86 -8.62 14.51
C ASP A 416 -1.51 -8.29 15.14
N TYR A 417 -1.37 -8.68 16.40
CA TYR A 417 -0.17 -8.58 17.24
C TYR A 417 0.08 -9.92 17.93
N ALA A 418 1.25 -10.09 18.55
CA ALA A 418 1.61 -11.35 19.21
C ALA A 418 0.67 -11.71 20.38
N GLY A 419 0.16 -10.72 21.10
CA GLY A 419 -0.73 -10.90 22.27
C GLY A 419 -2.21 -10.53 22.03
N GLY A 420 -2.61 -10.30 20.78
CA GLY A 420 -4.00 -9.94 20.46
C GLY A 420 -4.13 -9.16 19.16
N TYR A 421 -5.10 -8.26 19.07
CA TYR A 421 -5.35 -7.47 17.87
C TYR A 421 -5.92 -6.08 18.17
N LEU A 422 -5.76 -5.18 17.22
CA LEU A 422 -6.46 -3.90 17.17
C LEU A 422 -7.54 -3.94 16.08
N GLN A 423 -8.72 -3.39 16.38
CA GLN A 423 -9.82 -3.29 15.42
C GLN A 423 -10.44 -1.89 15.43
N LEU A 424 -10.80 -1.38 14.25
CA LEU A 424 -11.62 -0.17 14.12
C LEU A 424 -13.09 -0.51 14.37
N ARG A 425 -13.67 0.14 15.38
CA ARG A 425 -15.08 0.02 15.73
C ARG A 425 -15.95 0.84 14.80
N GLU A 426 -17.26 0.56 14.85
CA GLU A 426 -18.29 1.30 14.09
C GLU A 426 -18.36 2.79 14.43
N ASP A 427 -17.91 3.20 15.61
CA ASP A 427 -17.81 4.60 16.05
C ASP A 427 -16.51 5.30 15.58
N GLY A 428 -15.67 4.60 14.80
CA GLY A 428 -14.39 5.07 14.31
C GLY A 428 -13.26 5.08 15.34
N GLN A 429 -13.47 4.52 16.54
CA GLN A 429 -12.41 4.34 17.52
C GLN A 429 -11.65 3.04 17.30
N VAL A 430 -10.34 3.07 17.51
CA VAL A 430 -9.52 1.85 17.53
C VAL A 430 -9.64 1.21 18.92
N GLN A 431 -9.89 -0.09 18.96
CA GLN A 431 -9.99 -0.88 20.19
C GLN A 431 -8.97 -2.00 20.18
N ALA A 432 -8.26 -2.16 21.29
CA ALA A 432 -7.44 -3.33 21.56
C ALA A 432 -8.27 -4.47 22.16
N THR A 433 -8.00 -5.68 21.68
CA THR A 433 -8.45 -6.93 22.29
C THR A 433 -7.21 -7.76 22.60
N LEU A 434 -6.99 -8.03 23.88
CA LEU A 434 -5.94 -8.94 24.33
C LEU A 434 -6.48 -10.37 24.26
N VAL A 435 -5.65 -11.29 23.77
CA VAL A 435 -5.98 -12.71 23.69
C VAL A 435 -5.19 -13.44 24.78
N ASP A 436 -5.86 -14.29 25.54
CA ASP A 436 -5.19 -15.09 26.57
C ASP A 436 -4.21 -16.08 25.91
N PRO A 437 -2.98 -16.26 26.44
CA PRO A 437 -2.04 -17.22 25.87
C PRO A 437 -2.58 -18.66 25.74
N ASP A 438 -3.43 -19.10 26.68
CA ASP A 438 -4.06 -20.42 26.62
C ASP A 438 -5.11 -20.49 25.50
N GLU A 439 -5.81 -19.39 25.23
CA GLU A 439 -6.74 -19.26 24.09
C GLU A 439 -5.99 -19.32 22.76
N ALA A 440 -4.89 -18.57 22.60
CA ALA A 440 -4.05 -18.62 21.41
C ALA A 440 -3.47 -20.03 21.17
N MET A 441 -3.05 -20.72 22.24
CA MET A 441 -2.58 -22.11 22.16
C MET A 441 -3.70 -23.10 21.86
N ALA A 442 -4.91 -22.87 22.38
CA ALA A 442 -6.08 -23.67 22.04
C ALA A 442 -6.43 -23.52 20.54
N GLU A 443 -6.42 -22.31 20.01
CA GLU A 443 -6.63 -22.07 18.58
C GLU A 443 -5.53 -22.71 17.71
N ARG A 444 -4.26 -22.61 18.11
CA ARG A 444 -3.16 -23.34 17.44
C ARG A 444 -3.43 -24.84 17.36
N SER A 445 -4.02 -25.43 18.41
CA SER A 445 -4.31 -26.87 18.44
C SER A 445 -5.39 -27.32 17.44
N LEU A 446 -6.16 -26.37 16.90
CA LEU A 446 -7.17 -26.62 15.86
C LEU A 446 -6.57 -26.65 14.45
N LEU A 447 -5.29 -26.27 14.28
CA LEU A 447 -4.62 -26.32 12.98
C LEU A 447 -4.49 -27.78 12.50
N PRO A 448 -4.67 -28.05 11.19
CA PRO A 448 -4.57 -29.41 10.64
C PRO A 448 -3.23 -30.09 10.93
N ARG A 449 -2.15 -29.30 10.99
CA ARG A 449 -0.82 -29.68 11.45
C ARG A 449 -0.09 -28.45 12.00
N THR A 450 0.93 -28.67 12.81
CA THR A 450 1.71 -27.60 13.47
C THR A 450 3.21 -27.67 13.15
N THR A 451 3.60 -28.47 12.16
CA THR A 451 4.97 -28.61 11.65
C THR A 451 4.96 -28.87 10.15
N ASP A 452 6.12 -28.70 9.53
CA ASP A 452 6.45 -29.06 8.15
C ASP A 452 5.48 -28.51 7.11
N GLY A 453 5.22 -27.20 7.16
CA GLY A 453 4.35 -26.55 6.18
C GLY A 453 4.25 -25.05 6.32
N ILE A 454 3.47 -24.44 5.43
CA ILE A 454 3.32 -22.99 5.34
C ILE A 454 2.03 -22.54 6.05
N LEU A 455 2.15 -21.57 6.95
CA LEU A 455 1.02 -20.81 7.49
C LEU A 455 1.00 -19.43 6.85
N ARG A 456 -0.18 -18.90 6.56
CA ARG A 456 -0.37 -17.54 6.04
C ARG A 456 -1.16 -16.71 7.04
N ALA A 457 -0.66 -15.53 7.38
CA ALA A 457 -1.41 -14.54 8.13
C ALA A 457 -2.56 -13.96 7.29
N TYR A 458 -3.52 -13.29 7.92
CA TYR A 458 -4.65 -12.64 7.23
C TYR A 458 -4.24 -11.58 6.21
N ASP A 459 -3.06 -10.95 6.38
CA ASP A 459 -2.51 -10.00 5.42
C ASP A 459 -1.78 -10.68 4.24
N GLY A 460 -1.79 -12.01 4.20
CA GLY A 460 -1.12 -12.82 3.19
C GLY A 460 0.33 -13.15 3.49
N THR A 461 0.94 -12.60 4.56
CA THR A 461 2.34 -12.89 4.93
C THR A 461 2.51 -14.38 5.22
N ALA A 462 3.49 -14.99 4.58
CA ALA A 462 3.72 -16.43 4.66
C ALA A 462 4.88 -16.80 5.61
N TRP A 463 4.69 -17.89 6.35
CA TRP A 463 5.62 -18.41 7.34
C TRP A 463 5.79 -19.90 7.15
N TRP A 464 7.04 -20.37 7.01
CA TRP A 464 7.37 -21.79 7.10
C TRP A 464 7.40 -22.22 8.56
N ILE A 465 6.75 -23.31 8.89
CA ILE A 465 6.84 -23.97 10.18
C ILE A 465 7.68 -25.22 10.03
N ASP A 466 8.83 -25.28 10.70
CA ASP A 466 9.75 -26.41 10.61
C ASP A 466 9.29 -27.64 11.41
N SER A 467 10.06 -28.73 11.33
CA SER A 467 9.79 -29.97 12.07
C SER A 467 9.84 -29.83 13.59
N GLN A 468 10.37 -28.71 14.10
CA GLN A 468 10.43 -28.39 15.53
C GLN A 468 9.31 -27.41 15.94
N GLY A 469 8.43 -27.02 15.01
CA GLY A 469 7.35 -26.07 15.27
C GLY A 469 7.83 -24.64 15.45
N ARG A 470 8.97 -24.27 14.85
CA ARG A 470 9.48 -22.89 14.80
C ARG A 470 9.09 -22.24 13.48
N ARG A 471 8.81 -20.94 13.50
CA ARG A 471 8.43 -20.17 12.32
C ARG A 471 9.61 -19.45 11.70
N SER A 472 9.69 -19.49 10.37
CA SER A 472 10.58 -18.66 9.56
C SER A 472 9.79 -17.91 8.50
N TRP A 473 10.07 -16.63 8.30
CA TRP A 473 9.38 -15.81 7.29
C TRP A 473 9.75 -16.24 5.88
N ILE A 474 8.78 -16.30 4.97
CA ILE A 474 9.00 -16.58 3.55
C ILE A 474 9.04 -15.23 2.81
N PRO A 475 10.21 -14.79 2.33
CA PRO A 475 10.40 -13.43 1.83
C PRO A 475 9.82 -13.19 0.43
N ASP A 476 9.79 -14.24 -0.41
CA ASP A 476 9.47 -14.10 -1.83
C ASP A 476 8.86 -15.38 -2.43
N GLY A 477 8.48 -15.28 -3.70
CA GLY A 477 7.88 -16.35 -4.48
C GLY A 477 8.82 -17.51 -4.81
N ASP A 478 10.13 -17.28 -4.83
CA ASP A 478 11.13 -18.31 -5.13
C ASP A 478 11.28 -19.24 -3.92
N VAL A 479 11.44 -18.66 -2.71
CA VAL A 479 11.45 -19.42 -1.45
C VAL A 479 10.10 -20.10 -1.23
N TRP A 480 8.98 -19.42 -1.51
CA TRP A 480 7.64 -20.02 -1.45
C TRP A 480 7.54 -21.29 -2.32
N SER A 481 7.90 -21.18 -3.59
CA SER A 481 7.78 -22.27 -4.56
C SER A 481 8.69 -23.45 -4.18
N CYS A 482 9.89 -23.15 -3.71
CA CYS A 482 10.88 -24.10 -3.23
C CYS A 482 10.40 -24.90 -2.01
N LEU A 483 9.68 -24.25 -1.08
CA LEU A 483 9.07 -24.89 0.09
C LEU A 483 7.80 -25.69 -0.23
N GLY A 484 7.47 -25.86 -1.52
CA GLY A 484 6.32 -26.62 -2.02
C GLY A 484 5.10 -25.76 -2.38
N GLY A 485 5.19 -24.45 -2.22
CA GLY A 485 4.16 -23.48 -2.56
C GLY A 485 2.79 -23.82 -1.98
N ASP A 486 1.74 -23.71 -2.79
CA ASP A 486 0.35 -23.99 -2.38
C ASP A 486 0.18 -25.43 -1.84
N GLY A 487 0.96 -26.39 -2.32
CA GLY A 487 0.93 -27.78 -1.85
C GLY A 487 1.44 -27.96 -0.41
N ALA A 488 2.16 -26.98 0.13
CA ALA A 488 2.69 -27.00 1.48
C ALA A 488 1.84 -26.18 2.48
N VAL A 489 0.82 -25.46 2.02
CA VAL A 489 -0.03 -24.62 2.87
C VAL A 489 -0.86 -25.47 3.84
N ILE A 490 -0.66 -25.21 5.13
CA ILE A 490 -1.38 -25.82 6.25
C ILE A 490 -2.73 -25.16 6.46
N SER A 491 -2.69 -23.83 6.51
CA SER A 491 -3.84 -22.96 6.69
C SER A 491 -3.62 -21.71 5.84
N PRO A 492 -4.59 -21.34 4.99
CA PRO A 492 -4.47 -20.17 4.12
C PRO A 492 -4.59 -18.86 4.89
N GLU A 493 -5.15 -18.90 6.10
CA GLU A 493 -5.38 -17.73 6.96
C GLU A 493 -5.29 -18.18 8.41
N VAL A 494 -4.45 -17.52 9.20
CA VAL A 494 -4.38 -17.67 10.65
C VAL A 494 -4.24 -16.30 11.31
N PRO A 495 -4.87 -16.07 12.47
CA PRO A 495 -4.63 -14.86 13.23
C PRO A 495 -3.16 -14.72 13.61
N GLY A 496 -2.66 -13.48 13.57
CA GLY A 496 -1.26 -13.20 13.91
C GLY A 496 -0.90 -13.56 15.36
N TYR A 497 -1.84 -13.50 16.31
CA TYR A 497 -1.59 -13.97 17.69
C TYR A 497 -1.39 -15.49 17.76
N VAL A 498 -2.06 -16.27 16.88
CA VAL A 498 -1.81 -17.72 16.75
C VAL A 498 -0.42 -17.96 16.15
N LEU A 499 -0.03 -17.21 15.12
CA LEU A 499 1.34 -17.25 14.57
C LEU A 499 2.40 -16.90 15.62
N GLY A 500 2.11 -15.95 16.51
CA GLY A 500 2.99 -15.51 17.59
C GLY A 500 3.35 -16.63 18.57
N THR A 501 2.54 -17.69 18.66
CA THR A 501 2.81 -18.85 19.53
C THR A 501 3.91 -19.78 18.98
N PHE A 502 4.31 -19.64 17.71
CA PHE A 502 5.42 -20.38 17.12
C PHE A 502 6.74 -19.62 17.37
N PRO A 503 7.76 -20.24 17.99
CA PRO A 503 9.04 -19.59 18.23
C PRO A 503 9.66 -19.11 16.91
N LEU A 504 10.15 -17.88 16.90
CA LEU A 504 10.77 -17.28 15.72
C LEU A 504 12.19 -17.83 15.50
N LEU A 505 12.49 -18.28 14.28
CA LEU A 505 13.81 -18.75 13.86
C LEU A 505 14.56 -17.74 12.98
N GLY A 506 13.83 -16.95 12.18
CA GLY A 506 14.42 -15.98 11.23
C GLY A 506 13.73 -16.08 9.88
N THR A 507 14.51 -15.94 8.80
CA THR A 507 14.02 -16.04 7.41
C THR A 507 14.17 -17.46 6.90
N ALA A 508 13.22 -17.93 6.09
CA ALA A 508 13.27 -19.24 5.48
C ALA A 508 14.22 -19.23 4.28
N GLU A 509 14.93 -20.34 4.08
CA GLU A 509 15.88 -20.53 2.99
C GLU A 509 15.56 -21.85 2.27
N CYS A 510 15.93 -21.93 0.98
CA CYS A 510 15.96 -23.20 0.26
C CYS A 510 17.16 -24.03 0.73
N GLY A 511 16.88 -25.23 1.26
CA GLY A 511 17.91 -26.18 1.69
C GLY A 511 18.58 -26.96 0.57
#